data_AF-A0A5J4DZ99-F1
#
_entry.id   AF-A0A5J4DZ99-F1
#
_cell.length_a   1.000
_cell.length_b   1.000
_cell.length_c   1.000
_cell.angle_alpha   90.00
_cell.angle_beta   90.00
_cell.angle_gamma   90.00
#
_symmetry.space_group_name_H-M   'P 1'
#
loop_
_entity.id
_entity.type
_entity.pdbx_description
1 polymer ?
#
loop_
_entity_poly.entity_id
_entity_poly.type
_entity_poly.pdbx_seq_one_letter_code
_entity_poly.pdbx_strand_id
1 'polypeptide(L)'
;MLRQMEMGGALRLLVGFVCLSLLGSGTSFAESCGRDVFSDVFNKASSELVRMNSKRATGVKLKLKELKALASWSDQEFLVNASPLVKNEQILEFDSQSKALLASAADFGGSGTTLSRGECGKVDELRALLSLLIENTREKWSFMEKGISVAIANMKSTKNP
;
A
#
# COMPACT_ATOMS: atom_id res chain seq x y z
N MET A 1 -39.20 -13.76 46.13
CA MET A 1 -39.30 -12.32 46.42
C MET A 1 -39.68 -11.62 45.13
N LEU A 2 -40.88 -11.03 45.16
CA LEU A 2 -41.57 -10.12 44.24
C LEU A 2 -41.52 -10.45 42.72
N ARG A 3 -42.56 -11.08 42.14
CA ARG A 3 -43.90 -10.53 41.76
C ARG A 3 -43.78 -9.44 40.68
N GLN A 4 -44.54 -9.35 39.58
CA GLN A 4 -45.78 -9.96 39.04
C GLN A 4 -45.89 -9.44 37.58
N MET A 5 -46.45 -10.22 36.63
CA MET A 5 -47.79 -10.05 36.00
C MET A 5 -48.05 -8.66 35.40
N GLU A 6 -48.81 -8.45 34.34
CA GLU A 6 -49.44 -9.20 33.24
C GLU A 6 -50.16 -8.08 32.44
N MET A 7 -50.55 -8.40 31.21
CA MET A 7 -51.78 -7.93 30.54
C MET A 7 -52.09 -6.42 30.48
N GLY A 8 -52.33 -5.99 29.24
CA GLY A 8 -53.60 -5.33 28.96
C GLY A 8 -53.54 -4.16 28.00
N GLY A 9 -54.29 -4.31 26.90
CA GLY A 9 -55.13 -3.21 26.45
C GLY A 9 -54.67 -2.51 25.19
N ALA A 10 -55.21 -2.97 24.07
CA ALA A 10 -55.43 -2.18 22.88
C ALA A 10 -56.01 -0.79 23.21
N LEU A 11 -55.44 0.30 22.70
CA LEU A 11 -56.21 1.52 22.46
C LEU A 11 -55.51 2.55 21.54
N ARG A 12 -56.12 2.75 20.37
CA ARG A 12 -56.26 4.02 19.62
C ARG A 12 -55.07 4.58 18.84
N LEU A 13 -55.12 4.29 17.54
CA LEU A 13 -55.06 5.27 16.44
C LEU A 13 -55.50 6.69 16.84
N LEU A 14 -54.62 7.68 16.65
CA LEU A 14 -54.89 9.05 16.20
C LEU A 14 -53.58 9.52 15.50
N VAL A 15 -53.50 9.53 14.17
CA VAL A 15 -53.90 10.65 13.29
C VAL A 15 -53.24 11.97 13.69
N GLY A 16 -52.33 12.43 12.83
CA GLY A 16 -52.12 13.86 12.58
C GLY A 16 -50.96 14.53 13.31
N PHE A 17 -49.75 14.40 12.77
CA PHE A 17 -48.83 15.54 12.80
C PHE A 17 -48.28 15.79 11.39
N VAL A 18 -48.93 16.74 10.73
CA VAL A 18 -48.47 17.41 9.51
C VAL A 18 -47.10 18.00 9.80
N CYS A 19 -46.05 17.34 9.33
CA CYS A 19 -44.74 17.96 9.15
C CYS A 19 -44.61 18.39 7.69
N LEU A 20 -45.38 19.42 7.33
CA LEU A 20 -45.12 20.24 6.15
C LEU A 20 -43.98 21.21 6.51
N SER A 21 -42.75 20.72 6.41
CA SER A 21 -41.55 21.54 6.52
C SER A 21 -40.64 21.26 5.34
N LEU A 22 -40.79 22.12 4.33
CA LEU A 22 -39.81 22.48 3.32
C LEU A 22 -39.12 21.35 2.53
N LEU A 23 -39.52 21.32 1.25
CA LEU A 23 -38.68 21.00 0.11
C LEU A 23 -37.31 21.68 0.25
N GLY A 24 -36.37 20.95 0.82
CA GLY A 24 -34.95 21.20 0.75
C GLY A 24 -34.30 19.90 0.32
N SER A 25 -34.48 19.50 -0.94
CA SER A 25 -33.60 18.53 -1.59
C SER A 25 -32.24 19.20 -1.78
N GLY A 26 -31.55 19.47 -0.66
CA GLY A 26 -30.11 19.58 -0.67
C GLY A 26 -29.61 18.18 -0.98
N THR A 27 -29.49 17.86 -2.26
CA THR A 27 -28.58 16.80 -2.68
C THR A 27 -27.21 17.20 -2.16
N SER A 28 -26.83 16.65 -1.02
CA SER A 28 -25.48 16.74 -0.47
C SER A 28 -24.55 15.98 -1.40
N PHE A 29 -24.23 16.55 -2.57
CA PHE A 29 -23.08 16.14 -3.37
C PHE A 29 -21.81 16.63 -2.65
N ALA A 30 -21.51 15.99 -1.53
CA ALA A 30 -20.26 16.14 -0.78
C ALA A 30 -19.66 14.76 -0.45
N GLU A 31 -20.06 13.73 -1.19
CA GLU A 31 -19.77 12.33 -0.91
C GLU A 31 -18.55 11.80 -1.70
N SER A 32 -17.84 12.64 -2.45
CA SER A 32 -16.85 12.15 -3.42
C SER A 32 -15.39 12.12 -2.95
N CYS A 33 -15.04 12.64 -1.77
CA CYS A 33 -13.63 12.72 -1.31
C CYS A 33 -13.46 12.63 0.21
N GLY A 34 -14.37 11.93 0.89
CA GLY A 34 -14.32 11.76 2.34
C GLY A 34 -13.20 10.82 2.81
N ARG A 35 -13.13 10.62 4.13
CA ARG A 35 -12.19 9.70 4.81
C ARG A 35 -12.15 8.29 4.17
N ASP A 36 -13.29 7.80 3.70
CA ASP A 36 -13.38 6.46 3.10
C ASP A 36 -12.61 6.37 1.78
N VAL A 37 -12.61 7.44 0.97
CA VAL A 37 -11.84 7.49 -0.29
C VAL A 37 -10.34 7.53 0.01
N PHE A 38 -9.92 8.28 1.03
CA PHE A 38 -8.53 8.26 1.50
C PHE A 38 -8.11 6.85 1.93
N SER A 39 -8.92 6.21 2.77
CA SER A 39 -8.65 4.86 3.28
C SER A 39 -8.58 3.84 2.15
N ASP A 40 -9.50 3.91 1.18
CA ASP A 40 -9.50 3.05 -0.01
C ASP A 40 -8.23 3.22 -0.85
N VAL A 41 -7.82 4.47 -1.14
CA VAL A 41 -6.58 4.76 -1.88
C VAL A 41 -5.35 4.21 -1.16
N PHE A 42 -5.26 4.43 0.16
CA PHE A 42 -4.14 3.94 0.96
C PHE A 42 -4.10 2.40 1.03
N ASN A 43 -5.26 1.76 1.24
CA ASN A 43 -5.38 0.31 1.34
C ASN A 43 -5.03 -0.37 0.01
N LYS A 44 -5.47 0.18 -1.12
CA LYS A 44 -5.11 -0.31 -2.46
C LYS A 44 -3.61 -0.25 -2.70
N ALA A 45 -2.97 0.89 -2.40
CA ALA A 45 -1.53 1.03 -2.55
C ALA A 45 -0.76 0.07 -1.62
N SER A 46 -1.18 -0.03 -0.36
CA SER A 46 -0.57 -0.94 0.62
C SER A 46 -0.66 -2.41 0.19
N SER A 47 -1.83 -2.84 -0.27
CA SER A 47 -2.03 -4.20 -0.78
C SER A 47 -1.13 -4.50 -1.98
N GLU A 48 -1.01 -3.55 -2.90
CA GLU A 48 -0.14 -3.69 -4.07
C GLU A 48 1.34 -3.79 -3.69
N LEU A 49 1.82 -2.93 -2.77
CA LEU A 49 3.19 -2.98 -2.26
C LEU A 49 3.50 -4.30 -1.58
N VAL A 50 2.61 -4.79 -0.71
CA VAL A 50 2.78 -6.09 -0.02
C VAL A 50 2.88 -7.21 -1.04
N ARG A 51 1.92 -7.31 -1.96
CA ARG A 51 1.89 -8.33 -3.01
C ARG A 51 3.16 -8.30 -3.86
N MET A 52 3.57 -7.11 -4.30
CA MET A 52 4.75 -6.91 -5.11
C MET A 52 6.03 -7.31 -4.35
N ASN A 53 6.19 -6.86 -3.11
CA ASN A 53 7.36 -7.16 -2.29
C ASN A 53 7.49 -8.66 -2.01
N SER A 54 6.39 -9.33 -1.63
CA SER A 54 6.42 -10.78 -1.38
C SER A 54 6.80 -11.58 -2.62
N LYS A 55 6.21 -11.24 -3.78
CA LYS A 55 6.49 -11.93 -5.04
C LYS A 55 7.94 -11.73 -5.48
N ARG A 56 8.42 -10.49 -5.46
CA ARG A 56 9.75 -10.14 -5.97
C ARG A 56 10.87 -10.56 -5.04
N ALA A 57 10.68 -10.48 -3.72
CA ALA A 57 11.62 -11.03 -2.73
C ALA A 57 11.84 -12.54 -2.95
N THR A 58 10.77 -13.27 -3.23
CA THR A 58 10.86 -14.71 -3.55
C THR A 58 11.66 -14.93 -4.84
N GLY A 59 11.38 -14.18 -5.90
CA GLY A 59 12.11 -14.26 -7.17
C GLY A 59 13.60 -13.96 -7.05
N VAL A 60 13.94 -12.86 -6.38
CA VAL A 60 15.34 -12.48 -6.09
C VAL A 60 16.05 -13.55 -5.26
N LYS A 61 15.40 -14.08 -4.22
CA LYS A 61 15.97 -15.16 -3.38
C LYS A 61 16.28 -16.42 -4.21
N LEU A 62 15.41 -16.80 -5.13
CA LEU A 62 15.64 -17.96 -6.00
C LEU A 62 16.81 -17.73 -6.96
N LYS A 63 16.91 -16.54 -7.56
CA LYS A 63 18.05 -16.18 -8.43
C LYS A 63 19.37 -16.12 -7.67
N LEU A 64 19.39 -15.61 -6.44
CA LEU A 64 20.60 -15.62 -5.62
C LEU A 64 21.03 -17.05 -5.26
N LYS A 65 20.10 -17.97 -5.02
CA LYS A 65 20.42 -19.39 -4.83
C LYS A 65 21.01 -20.02 -6.09
N GLU A 66 20.45 -19.72 -7.26
CA GLU A 66 21.01 -20.15 -8.56
C GLU A 66 22.44 -19.63 -8.73
N LEU A 67 22.65 -18.33 -8.51
CA LEU A 67 23.97 -17.71 -8.63
C LEU A 67 24.99 -18.36 -7.69
N LYS A 68 24.61 -18.59 -6.43
CA LYS A 68 25.48 -19.27 -5.45
C LYS A 68 25.90 -20.65 -5.93
N ALA A 69 24.95 -21.44 -6.43
CA ALA A 69 25.21 -22.79 -6.93
C ALA A 69 26.12 -22.76 -8.18
N LEU A 70 25.86 -21.83 -9.11
CA LEU A 70 26.68 -21.63 -10.30
C LEU A 70 28.10 -21.17 -9.96
N ALA A 71 28.28 -20.35 -8.94
CA ALA A 71 29.59 -19.89 -8.51
C ALA A 71 30.29 -20.85 -7.54
N SER A 72 29.61 -21.91 -7.11
CA SER A 72 30.11 -22.86 -6.11
C SER A 72 30.57 -22.18 -4.81
N TRP A 73 29.95 -21.04 -4.47
CA TRP A 73 30.29 -20.27 -3.28
C TRP A 73 29.87 -21.00 -2.00
N SER A 74 30.77 -20.98 -1.01
CA SER A 74 30.44 -21.25 0.38
C SER A 74 29.42 -20.24 0.93
N ASP A 75 28.89 -20.48 2.13
CA ASP A 75 27.99 -19.52 2.79
C ASP A 75 28.67 -18.16 3.04
N GLN A 76 29.95 -18.17 3.43
CA GLN A 76 30.70 -16.95 3.70
C GLN A 76 30.92 -16.14 2.42
N GLU A 77 31.34 -16.80 1.34
CA GLU A 77 31.54 -16.16 0.04
C GLU A 77 30.21 -15.66 -0.53
N PHE A 78 29.12 -16.40 -0.32
CA PHE A 78 27.80 -15.95 -0.75
C PHE A 78 27.42 -14.61 -0.11
N LEU A 79 27.65 -14.44 1.20
CA LEU A 79 27.35 -13.17 1.88
C LEU A 79 28.18 -12.02 1.31
N VAL A 80 29.47 -12.24 1.07
CA VAL A 80 30.37 -11.21 0.53
C VAL A 80 29.98 -10.83 -0.91
N ASN A 81 29.78 -11.83 -1.78
CA ASN A 81 29.56 -11.61 -3.20
C ASN A 81 28.12 -11.22 -3.55
N ALA A 82 27.12 -11.69 -2.80
CA ALA A 82 25.72 -11.37 -3.05
C ALA A 82 25.30 -10.02 -2.44
N SER A 83 25.92 -9.59 -1.33
CA SER A 83 25.62 -8.32 -0.66
C SER A 83 25.55 -7.12 -1.63
N PRO A 84 26.57 -6.85 -2.48
CA PRO A 84 26.52 -5.71 -3.39
C PRO A 84 25.40 -5.79 -4.45
N LEU A 85 24.83 -6.98 -4.71
CA LEU A 85 23.73 -7.14 -5.67
C LEU A 85 22.36 -6.73 -5.08
N VAL A 86 22.25 -6.70 -3.75
CA VAL A 86 21.00 -6.35 -3.04
C VAL A 86 21.14 -5.18 -2.08
N LYS A 87 22.36 -4.68 -1.89
CA LYS A 87 22.68 -3.52 -1.06
C LYS A 87 23.88 -2.78 -1.65
N ASN A 88 23.58 -1.74 -2.40
CA ASN A 88 24.56 -0.81 -2.98
C ASN A 88 23.97 0.61 -2.99
N GLU A 89 24.75 1.59 -3.40
CA GLU A 89 24.36 2.99 -3.41
C GLU A 89 23.04 3.26 -4.15
N GLN A 90 22.85 2.68 -5.34
CA GLN A 90 21.60 2.85 -6.10
C GLN A 90 20.39 2.25 -5.36
N ILE A 91 20.55 1.11 -4.69
CA ILE A 91 19.48 0.50 -3.89
C ILE A 91 19.17 1.34 -2.65
N LEU A 92 20.20 1.91 -2.01
CA LEU A 92 20.04 2.81 -0.88
C LEU A 92 19.33 4.11 -1.29
N GLU A 93 19.57 4.60 -2.50
CA GLU A 93 18.88 5.76 -3.05
C GLU A 93 17.40 5.47 -3.27
N PHE A 94 17.03 4.32 -3.87
CA PHE A 94 15.63 3.91 -3.95
C PHE A 94 14.96 3.79 -2.58
N ASP A 95 15.69 3.31 -1.56
CA ASP A 95 15.19 3.25 -0.18
C ASP A 95 14.98 4.64 0.44
N SER A 96 15.89 5.58 0.15
CA SER A 96 15.78 6.98 0.55
C SER A 96 14.54 7.62 -0.06
N GLN A 97 14.35 7.47 -1.38
CA GLN A 97 13.19 7.99 -2.11
C GLN A 97 11.87 7.39 -1.59
N SER A 98 11.84 6.08 -1.31
CA SER A 98 10.66 5.45 -0.71
C SER A 98 10.30 6.05 0.64
N LYS A 99 11.30 6.30 1.50
CA LYS A 99 11.09 6.94 2.81
C LYS A 99 10.57 8.36 2.67
N ALA A 100 11.11 9.14 1.74
CA ALA A 100 10.64 10.49 1.46
C ALA A 100 9.18 10.51 0.99
N LEU A 101 8.82 9.63 0.04
CA LEU A 101 7.44 9.50 -0.47
C LEU A 101 6.45 9.07 0.62
N LEU A 102 6.86 8.13 1.49
CA LEU A 102 6.05 7.72 2.64
C LEU A 102 5.86 8.84 3.67
N ALA A 103 6.91 9.61 3.95
CA ALA A 103 6.82 10.77 4.84
C ALA A 103 5.83 11.80 4.29
N SER A 104 5.94 12.14 2.99
CA SER A 104 4.98 13.03 2.33
C SER A 104 3.56 12.49 2.35
N ALA A 105 3.35 11.18 2.13
CA ALA A 105 2.02 10.58 2.19
C ALA A 105 1.42 10.59 3.62
N ALA A 106 2.26 10.50 4.66
CA ALA A 106 1.81 10.51 6.06
C ALA A 106 1.21 11.87 6.47
N ASP A 107 1.69 12.96 5.88
CA ASP A 107 1.16 14.32 6.13
C ASP A 107 -0.34 14.44 5.75
N PHE A 108 -0.83 13.58 4.84
CA PHE A 108 -2.24 13.54 4.45
C PHE A 108 -3.12 12.75 5.44
N GLY A 109 -2.55 11.82 6.20
CA GLY A 109 -3.30 10.92 7.11
C GLY A 109 -3.31 11.34 8.58
N GLY A 110 -2.47 12.31 8.97
CA GLY A 110 -2.25 12.69 10.38
C GLY A 110 -3.30 13.63 10.99
N SER A 111 -4.14 14.26 10.17
CA SER A 111 -5.17 15.17 10.66
C SER A 111 -6.49 14.42 10.77
N GLY A 112 -6.90 14.07 12.00
CA GLY A 112 -8.20 13.46 12.29
C GLY A 112 -9.43 14.30 11.89
N THR A 113 -9.23 15.37 11.14
CA THR A 113 -10.21 16.28 10.55
C THR A 113 -10.88 15.63 9.35
N THR A 114 -12.20 15.58 9.38
CA THR A 114 -13.03 15.36 8.20
C THR A 114 -12.54 16.29 7.10
N LEU A 115 -12.02 15.73 5.99
CA LEU A 115 -11.64 16.53 4.82
C LEU A 115 -12.86 17.37 4.42
N SER A 116 -12.70 18.69 4.47
CA SER A 116 -13.71 19.62 3.98
C SER A 116 -13.87 19.46 2.47
N ARG A 117 -15.02 19.87 1.90
CA ARG A 117 -15.32 19.76 0.46
C ARG A 117 -14.24 20.39 -0.44
N GLY A 118 -13.46 21.37 0.08
CA GLY A 118 -12.33 22.00 -0.63
C GLY A 118 -11.04 21.17 -0.69
N GLU A 119 -10.97 20.05 0.02
CA GLU A 119 -9.75 19.23 0.14
C GLU A 119 -9.75 17.98 -0.74
N CYS A 120 -10.75 17.84 -1.62
CA CYS A 120 -10.82 16.78 -2.63
C CYS A 120 -9.52 16.63 -3.44
N GLY A 121 -8.86 17.74 -3.81
CA GLY A 121 -7.60 17.71 -4.55
C GLY A 121 -6.45 17.01 -3.80
N LYS A 122 -6.51 16.94 -2.47
CA LYS A 122 -5.50 16.25 -1.65
C LYS A 122 -5.54 14.73 -1.82
N VAL A 123 -6.68 14.16 -2.19
CA VAL A 123 -6.80 12.71 -2.47
C VAL A 123 -6.10 12.35 -3.78
N ASP A 124 -6.16 13.22 -4.78
CA ASP A 124 -5.45 13.01 -6.04
C ASP A 124 -3.94 13.13 -5.86
N GLU A 125 -3.50 14.08 -5.03
CA GLU A 125 -2.10 14.22 -4.65
C GLU A 125 -1.58 13.00 -3.87
N LEU A 126 -2.34 12.50 -2.90
CA LEU A 126 -2.03 11.24 -2.21
C LEU A 126 -1.92 10.07 -3.19
N ARG A 127 -2.87 9.95 -4.13
CA ARG A 127 -2.85 8.88 -5.14
C ARG A 127 -1.58 8.99 -6.00
N ALA A 128 -1.17 10.19 -6.38
CA ALA A 128 0.05 10.43 -7.12
C ALA A 128 1.29 10.01 -6.30
N LEU A 129 1.40 10.43 -5.03
CA LEU A 129 2.50 10.05 -4.14
C LEU A 129 2.61 8.54 -3.95
N LEU A 130 1.49 7.85 -3.71
CA LEU A 130 1.48 6.40 -3.55
C LEU A 130 1.80 5.67 -4.86
N SER A 131 1.42 6.23 -6.01
CA SER A 131 1.80 5.68 -7.31
C SER A 131 3.31 5.79 -7.56
N LEU A 132 3.91 6.93 -7.21
CA LEU A 132 5.36 7.11 -7.25
C LEU A 132 6.09 6.13 -6.33
N LEU A 133 5.55 5.87 -5.13
CA LEU A 133 6.12 4.88 -4.20
C LEU A 133 6.11 3.46 -4.78
N ILE A 134 5.00 3.08 -5.42
CA ILE A 134 4.86 1.78 -6.10
C ILE A 134 5.87 1.68 -7.26
N GLU A 135 6.00 2.72 -8.07
CA GLU A 135 6.95 2.73 -9.19
C GLU A 135 8.39 2.63 -8.69
N ASN A 136 8.79 3.48 -7.75
CA ASN A 136 10.12 3.46 -7.16
C ASN A 136 10.47 2.08 -6.56
N THR A 137 9.50 1.44 -5.90
CA THR A 137 9.66 0.08 -5.38
C THR A 137 9.83 -0.94 -6.53
N ARG A 138 9.07 -0.80 -7.61
CA ARG A 138 9.17 -1.66 -8.81
C ARG A 138 10.54 -1.52 -9.48
N GLU A 139 11.03 -0.30 -9.62
CA GLU A 139 12.34 0.00 -10.20
C GLU A 139 13.46 -0.58 -9.36
N LYS A 140 13.41 -0.40 -8.02
CA LYS A 140 14.35 -1.02 -7.08
C LYS A 140 14.46 -2.52 -7.29
N TRP A 141 13.33 -3.22 -7.34
CA TRP A 141 13.33 -4.66 -7.56
C TRP A 141 13.86 -5.05 -8.93
N SER A 142 13.47 -4.32 -9.97
CA SER A 142 13.90 -4.60 -11.34
C SER A 142 15.41 -4.39 -11.49
N PHE A 143 15.97 -3.40 -10.80
CA PHE A 143 17.42 -3.17 -10.72
C PHE A 143 18.15 -4.36 -10.09
N MET A 144 17.69 -4.84 -8.92
CA MET A 144 18.27 -6.03 -8.27
C MET A 144 18.15 -7.27 -9.17
N GLU A 145 16.97 -7.54 -9.73
CA GLU A 145 16.74 -8.70 -10.61
C GLU A 145 17.65 -8.67 -11.85
N LYS A 146 17.85 -7.49 -12.44
CA LYS A 146 18.75 -7.29 -13.58
C LYS A 146 20.20 -7.57 -13.18
N GLY A 147 20.68 -6.98 -12.09
CA GLY A 147 22.05 -7.17 -11.59
C GLY A 147 22.36 -8.65 -11.34
N ILE A 148 21.46 -9.37 -10.67
CA ILE A 148 21.64 -10.80 -10.40
C ILE A 148 21.60 -11.63 -11.70
N SER A 149 20.70 -11.28 -12.64
CA SER A 149 20.61 -12.00 -13.92
C SER A 149 21.87 -11.83 -14.78
N VAL A 150 22.47 -10.63 -14.77
CA VAL A 150 23.78 -10.38 -15.41
C VAL A 150 24.87 -11.21 -14.74
N ALA A 151 24.93 -11.25 -13.41
CA ALA A 151 25.90 -12.06 -12.68
C ALA A 151 25.77 -13.56 -13.03
N ILE A 152 24.54 -14.07 -13.10
CA ILE A 152 24.25 -15.45 -13.52
C ILE A 152 24.75 -15.70 -14.95
N ALA A 153 24.46 -14.80 -15.89
CA ALA A 153 24.89 -14.94 -17.28
C ALA A 153 26.42 -15.00 -17.38
N ASN A 154 27.13 -14.10 -16.69
CA ASN A 154 28.59 -14.08 -16.66
C ASN A 154 29.16 -15.39 -16.12
N MET A 155 28.59 -15.94 -15.04
CA MET A 155 29.02 -17.23 -14.48
C MET A 155 28.76 -18.43 -15.40
N LYS A 156 27.71 -18.38 -16.24
CA LYS A 156 27.46 -19.42 -17.24
C LYS A 156 28.48 -19.36 -18.36
N SER A 157 28.84 -18.16 -18.82
CA SER A 157 29.86 -17.97 -19.87
C SER A 157 31.25 -18.40 -19.43
N THR A 158 31.64 -18.20 -18.17
CA THR A 158 32.96 -18.62 -17.68
C THR A 158 33.10 -20.13 -17.52
N LYS A 159 31.99 -20.87 -17.39
CA LYS A 159 31.99 -22.33 -17.23
C LYS A 159 31.87 -23.11 -18.55
N ASN A 160 31.45 -22.47 -19.63
CA ASN A 160 31.34 -23.06 -20.97
C ASN A 160 32.17 -22.24 -21.98
N PRO A 161 33.51 -22.25 -21.89
CA PRO A 161 34.38 -21.55 -22.83
C PRO A 161 34.37 -22.17 -24.24
#